data_AF-A0A524H5H7-F1
#
_entry.id   AF-A0A524H5H7-F1
#
_cell.length_a   1.000
_cell.length_b   1.000
_cell.length_c   1.000
_cell.angle_alpha   90.00
_cell.angle_beta   90.00
_cell.angle_gamma   90.00
#
_symmetry.space_group_name_H-M   'P 1'
#
loop_
_entity.id
_entity.type
_entity.pdbx_description
1 polymer ?
#
loop_
_entity_poly.entity_id
_entity_poly.type
_entity_poly.pdbx_seq_one_letter_code
_entity_poly.pdbx_strand_id
1 'polypeptide(L)'
;VFLLQTIGGNKSETSCDPWITKYIFPNSVLPSMAQITKSIEGLFVVEDWHNIGQHYDKTIMAWNQNFQNAWSGLKDRYDEMFKRMWEYYLLCCAGAFRARYIQLWQIVLTKFGRMQPDCRF
;
A
#
# COMPACT_ATOMS: atom_id res chain seq x y z
N VAL A 1 -6.18 17.82 -12.57
CA VAL A 1 -5.36 17.22 -11.50
C VAL A 1 -5.76 15.76 -11.38
N PHE A 2 -4.79 14.86 -11.22
CA PHE A 2 -4.98 13.44 -10.94
C PHE A 2 -4.20 13.11 -9.66
N LEU A 3 -4.76 12.31 -8.77
CA LEU A 3 -4.11 11.84 -7.55
C LEU A 3 -4.01 10.32 -7.59
N LEU A 4 -2.78 9.82 -7.57
CA LEU A 4 -2.48 8.40 -7.48
C LEU A 4 -2.10 8.07 -6.04
N GLN A 5 -2.94 7.27 -5.36
CA GLN A 5 -2.62 6.71 -4.06
C GLN A 5 -2.27 5.23 -4.20
N THR A 6 -1.08 4.83 -3.75
CA THR A 6 -0.60 3.45 -3.89
C THR A 6 0.37 3.04 -2.79
N ILE A 7 0.35 1.76 -2.43
CA ILE A 7 1.48 1.13 -1.73
C ILE A 7 2.64 1.01 -2.74
N GLY A 8 3.87 1.19 -2.26
CA GLY A 8 5.06 1.19 -3.11
C GLY A 8 6.23 0.41 -2.53
N GLY A 9 7.11 -0.07 -3.40
CA GLY A 9 8.36 -0.72 -3.06
C GLY A 9 9.57 0.19 -3.23
N ASN A 10 10.63 -0.04 -2.44
CA ASN A 10 11.88 0.73 -2.55
C ASN A 10 12.76 0.29 -3.73
N LYS A 11 12.43 -0.84 -4.38
CA LYS A 11 13.15 -1.43 -5.51
C LYS A 11 12.16 -1.82 -6.60
N SER A 12 12.60 -1.74 -7.85
CA SER A 12 11.80 -2.19 -8.99
C SER A 12 11.76 -3.71 -9.01
N GLU A 13 10.56 -4.25 -8.87
CA GLU A 13 10.32 -5.70 -8.89
C GLU A 13 9.14 -6.01 -9.82
N THR A 14 9.07 -7.26 -10.27
CA THR A 14 7.97 -7.77 -11.12
C THR A 14 7.16 -8.86 -10.40
N SER A 15 7.42 -9.04 -9.10
CA SER A 15 6.78 -10.04 -8.25
C SER A 15 6.57 -9.45 -6.86
N CYS A 16 5.65 -10.02 -6.08
CA CYS A 16 5.48 -9.71 -4.67
C CYS A 16 6.00 -10.87 -3.81
N ASP A 17 5.96 -10.68 -2.49
CA ASP A 17 6.24 -11.74 -1.52
C ASP A 17 5.43 -13.01 -1.85
N PRO A 18 6.07 -14.20 -1.91
CA PRO A 18 5.39 -15.44 -2.30
C PRO A 18 4.24 -15.83 -1.37
N TRP A 19 4.33 -15.52 -0.07
CA TRP A 19 3.26 -15.83 0.88
C TRP A 19 2.06 -14.91 0.66
N ILE A 20 2.28 -13.60 0.51
CA ILE A 20 1.24 -12.63 0.17
C ILE A 20 0.56 -12.98 -1.15
N THR A 21 1.35 -13.33 -2.17
CA THR A 21 0.84 -13.71 -3.50
C THR A 21 -0.03 -14.96 -3.44
N LYS A 22 0.36 -15.94 -2.63
CA LYS A 22 -0.37 -17.20 -2.50
C LYS A 22 -1.68 -17.07 -1.70
N TYR A 23 -1.66 -16.31 -0.62
CA TYR A 23 -2.73 -16.35 0.39
C TYR A 23 -3.63 -15.11 0.42
N ILE A 24 -3.13 -13.92 0.03
CA ILE A 24 -3.85 -12.65 0.23
C ILE A 24 -4.14 -11.95 -1.10
N PHE A 25 -3.12 -11.65 -1.90
CA PHE A 25 -3.25 -10.87 -3.14
C PHE A 25 -2.57 -11.55 -4.33
N PRO A 26 -3.25 -12.51 -4.99
CA PRO A 26 -2.79 -13.09 -6.23
C PRO A 26 -2.56 -12.01 -7.29
N ASN A 27 -1.46 -12.12 -8.05
CA ASN A 27 -1.07 -11.20 -9.12
C ASN A 27 -0.74 -9.76 -8.67
N SER A 28 -0.56 -9.52 -7.37
CA SER A 28 -0.10 -8.21 -6.90
C SER A 28 1.40 -8.01 -7.11
N VAL A 29 1.78 -6.76 -7.39
CA VAL A 29 3.16 -6.28 -7.42
C VAL A 29 3.15 -4.85 -6.89
N LEU A 30 4.09 -4.52 -6.01
CA LEU A 30 4.25 -3.16 -5.52
C LEU A 30 5.14 -2.37 -6.50
N PRO A 31 4.64 -1.27 -7.09
CA PRO A 31 5.46 -0.48 -7.99
C PRO A 31 6.54 0.27 -7.20
N SER A 32 7.71 0.42 -7.82
CA SER A 32 8.75 1.34 -7.37
C SER A 32 8.54 2.75 -7.93
N MET A 33 9.22 3.73 -7.32
CA MET A 33 9.27 5.10 -7.85
C MET A 33 9.71 5.11 -9.32
N ALA A 34 10.77 4.36 -9.66
CA ALA A 34 11.30 4.30 -11.03
C ALA A 34 10.31 3.71 -12.04
N GLN A 35 9.54 2.68 -11.65
CA GLN A 35 8.51 2.11 -12.53
C GLN A 35 7.37 3.10 -12.77
N ILE A 36 6.94 3.81 -11.72
CA ILE A 36 5.89 4.82 -11.85
C ILE A 36 6.37 5.96 -12.74
N THR A 37 7.52 6.59 -12.41
CA THR A 37 8.00 7.78 -13.14
C THR A 37 8.29 7.48 -14.60
N LYS A 38 8.88 6.31 -14.91
CA LYS A 38 9.07 5.86 -16.30
C LYS A 38 7.75 5.69 -17.05
N SER A 39 6.70 5.24 -16.39
CA SER A 39 5.40 4.99 -17.02
C SER A 39 4.58 6.26 -17.29
N ILE A 40 4.85 7.34 -16.54
CA ILE A 40 4.14 8.63 -16.68
C ILE A 40 4.94 9.68 -17.45
N GLU A 41 6.19 9.36 -17.81
CA GLU A 41 7.09 10.24 -18.56
C GLU A 41 6.46 10.67 -19.89
N GLY A 42 6.55 11.98 -20.19
CA GLY A 42 5.93 12.57 -21.39
C GLY A 42 4.39 12.70 -21.34
N LEU A 43 3.73 12.15 -20.32
CA LEU A 43 2.27 12.20 -20.17
C LEU A 43 1.83 13.17 -19.07
N PHE A 44 2.55 13.14 -17.94
CA PHE A 44 2.21 13.92 -16.75
C PHE A 44 3.42 14.67 -16.19
N VAL A 45 3.13 15.79 -15.51
CA VAL A 45 4.03 16.48 -14.59
C VAL A 45 3.71 16.00 -13.18
N VAL A 46 4.74 15.64 -12.41
CA VAL A 46 4.62 15.32 -10.98
C VAL A 46 4.65 16.63 -10.19
N GLU A 47 3.54 16.98 -9.56
CA GLU A 47 3.41 18.19 -8.76
C GLU A 47 3.81 17.97 -7.30
N ASP A 48 3.49 16.79 -6.76
CA ASP A 48 3.82 16.41 -5.38
C ASP A 48 3.97 14.89 -5.26
N TRP A 49 4.82 14.46 -4.33
CA TRP A 49 4.99 13.06 -3.96
C TRP A 49 5.10 12.93 -2.44
N HIS A 50 3.97 12.70 -1.79
CA HIS A 50 3.91 12.57 -0.35
C HIS A 50 3.96 11.09 0.08
N ASN A 51 4.90 10.77 0.97
CA ASN A 51 4.96 9.46 1.62
C ASN A 51 4.33 9.48 3.02
N ILE A 52 3.19 8.81 3.14
CA ILE A 52 2.41 8.67 4.38
C ILE A 52 2.52 7.25 4.98
N GLY A 53 3.55 6.47 4.59
CA GLY A 53 3.74 5.07 5.03
C GLY A 53 3.77 4.88 6.54
N GLN A 54 4.31 5.85 7.29
CA GLN A 54 4.35 5.82 8.77
C GLN A 54 2.96 5.76 9.42
N HIS A 55 1.92 6.24 8.72
CA HIS A 55 0.55 6.20 9.22
C HIS A 55 -0.10 4.83 9.02
N TYR A 56 0.40 4.03 8.08
CA TYR A 56 -0.24 2.79 7.69
C TYR A 56 0.02 1.65 8.68
N ASP A 57 1.13 1.67 9.42
CA ASP A 57 1.32 0.82 10.60
C ASP A 57 0.14 0.98 11.58
N LYS A 58 -0.18 2.22 11.95
CA LYS A 58 -1.30 2.52 12.87
C LYS A 58 -2.63 2.02 12.34
N THR A 59 -2.88 2.21 11.03
CA THR A 59 -4.08 1.70 10.36
C THR A 59 -4.18 0.18 10.47
N ILE A 60 -3.11 -0.54 10.14
CA ILE A 60 -3.11 -2.01 10.15
C ILE A 60 -3.23 -2.55 11.58
N MET A 61 -2.58 -1.91 12.56
CA MET A 61 -2.72 -2.27 13.97
C MET A 61 -4.16 -2.07 14.48
N ALA A 62 -4.83 -0.98 14.06
CA ALA A 62 -6.24 -0.77 14.36
C ALA A 62 -7.13 -1.84 13.72
N TRP A 63 -6.84 -2.25 12.48
CA TRP A 63 -7.53 -3.37 11.84
C TRP A 63 -7.33 -4.68 12.59
N ASN A 64 -6.11 -5.00 13.04
CA ASN A 64 -5.86 -6.20 13.82
C ASN A 64 -6.62 -6.18 15.15
N GLN A 65 -6.62 -5.05 15.87
CA GLN A 65 -7.39 -4.92 17.11
C GLN A 65 -8.89 -5.15 16.88
N ASN A 66 -9.45 -4.56 15.82
CA ASN A 66 -10.85 -4.74 15.47
C ASN A 66 -11.15 -6.19 15.08
N PHE A 67 -10.25 -6.84 14.34
CA PHE A 67 -10.38 -8.25 13.96
C PHE A 67 -10.40 -9.16 15.20
N GLN A 68 -9.47 -8.97 16.15
CA GLN A 68 -9.44 -9.77 17.37
C GLN A 68 -10.70 -9.58 18.22
N ASN A 69 -11.18 -8.34 18.33
CA ASN A 69 -12.42 -8.03 19.05
C ASN A 69 -13.65 -8.67 18.40
N ALA A 70 -13.69 -8.75 17.07
CA ALA A 70 -14.78 -9.34 16.31
C ALA A 70 -14.72 -10.87 16.19
N TRP A 71 -13.59 -11.50 16.55
CA TRP A 71 -13.34 -12.92 16.27
C TRP A 71 -14.42 -13.85 16.81
N SER A 72 -14.95 -13.58 18.02
CA SER A 72 -16.01 -14.40 18.62
C SER A 72 -17.23 -14.54 17.70
N GLY A 73 -17.62 -13.50 16.96
CA GLY A 73 -18.73 -13.53 16.00
C GLY A 73 -18.36 -14.05 14.61
N LEU A 74 -17.09 -14.34 14.36
CA LEU A 74 -16.56 -14.84 13.08
C LEU A 74 -16.23 -16.34 13.10
N LYS A 75 -16.08 -16.94 14.28
CA LYS A 75 -15.68 -18.35 14.49
C LYS A 75 -16.56 -19.37 13.79
N ASP A 76 -17.86 -19.08 13.59
CA ASP A 76 -18.78 -20.00 12.91
C ASP A 76 -18.63 -19.95 11.37
N ARG A 77 -17.94 -18.93 10.85
CA ARG A 77 -17.74 -18.71 9.40
C ARG A 77 -16.30 -18.97 8.95
N TYR A 78 -15.35 -18.84 9.86
CA TYR A 78 -13.93 -18.94 9.58
C TYR A 78 -13.26 -19.83 10.62
N ASP A 79 -12.32 -20.66 10.17
CA ASP A 79 -11.56 -21.54 11.05
C ASP A 79 -10.34 -20.84 11.67
N GLU A 80 -9.72 -21.52 12.63
CA GLU A 80 -8.51 -21.02 13.28
C GLU A 80 -7.31 -20.92 12.31
N MET A 81 -7.31 -21.67 11.21
CA MET A 81 -6.30 -21.54 10.17
C MET A 81 -6.41 -20.18 9.47
N PHE A 82 -7.62 -19.79 9.05
CA PHE A 82 -7.90 -18.48 8.50
C PHE A 82 -7.53 -17.38 9.49
N LYS A 83 -7.89 -17.54 10.78
CA LYS A 83 -7.54 -16.56 11.80
C LYS A 83 -6.05 -16.28 11.85
N ARG A 84 -5.25 -17.35 11.95
CA ARG A 84 -3.79 -17.25 12.02
C ARG A 84 -3.19 -16.66 10.75
N MET A 85 -3.72 -17.05 9.59
CA MET A 85 -3.30 -16.49 8.30
C MET A 85 -3.58 -14.98 8.25
N TRP A 86 -4.79 -14.56 8.62
CA TRP A 86 -5.20 -13.16 8.57
C TRP A 86 -4.42 -12.29 9.57
N GLU A 87 -4.22 -12.79 10.78
CA GLU A 87 -3.41 -12.12 11.80
C GLU A 87 -1.93 -12.02 11.36
N TYR A 88 -1.36 -13.07 10.79
CA TYR A 88 0.00 -13.03 10.23
C TYR A 88 0.11 -11.98 9.14
N TYR A 89 -0.85 -11.93 8.21
CA TYR A 89 -0.89 -10.92 7.16
C TYR A 89 -0.86 -9.49 7.74
N LEU A 90 -1.78 -9.18 8.66
CA LEU A 90 -1.87 -7.84 9.25
C LEU A 90 -0.58 -7.48 9.99
N LEU A 91 -0.10 -8.35 10.89
CA LEU A 91 1.08 -8.03 11.71
C LEU A 91 2.37 -7.96 10.89
N CYS A 92 2.52 -8.82 9.87
CA CYS A 92 3.67 -8.78 8.96
C CYS A 92 3.66 -7.48 8.14
N CYS A 93 2.52 -7.09 7.58
CA CYS A 93 2.40 -5.83 6.84
C CYS A 93 2.66 -4.61 7.75
N ALA A 94 2.13 -4.59 8.97
CA ALA A 94 2.41 -3.53 9.95
C ALA A 94 3.92 -3.42 10.22
N GLY A 95 4.61 -4.56 10.41
CA GLY A 95 6.06 -4.63 10.53
C GLY A 95 6.80 -4.09 9.30
N ALA A 96 6.36 -4.44 8.10
CA ALA A 96 6.97 -3.97 6.86
C ALA A 96 6.84 -2.44 6.67
N PHE A 97 5.71 -1.85 7.02
CA PHE A 97 5.55 -0.38 7.03
C PHE A 97 6.41 0.27 8.13
N ARG A 98 6.42 -0.29 9.34
CA ARG A 98 7.22 0.20 10.47
C ARG A 98 8.72 0.18 10.18
N ALA A 99 9.20 -0.86 9.53
CA ALA A 99 10.58 -1.01 9.08
C ALA A 99 10.90 -0.19 7.82
N ARG A 100 9.91 0.52 7.26
CA ARG A 100 10.01 1.27 5.99
C ARG A 100 10.48 0.39 4.82
N TYR A 101 10.16 -0.90 4.87
CA TYR A 101 10.43 -1.84 3.78
C TYR A 101 9.49 -1.59 2.59
N ILE A 102 8.24 -1.23 2.89
CA ILE A 102 7.22 -0.79 1.94
C ILE A 102 6.71 0.61 2.31
N GLN A 103 6.18 1.32 1.31
CA GLN A 103 5.75 2.72 1.43
C GLN A 103 4.26 2.88 1.11
N LEU A 104 3.70 4.04 1.48
CA LEU A 104 2.37 4.46 1.02
C LEU A 104 2.50 5.88 0.46
N TRP A 105 2.21 6.03 -0.83
CA TRP A 105 2.39 7.28 -1.55
C TRP A 105 1.07 7.88 -1.97
N GLN A 106 1.01 9.21 -1.92
CA GLN A 106 0.05 10.04 -2.66
C GLN A 106 0.84 10.88 -3.65
N ILE A 107 0.54 10.74 -4.94
CA ILE A 107 1.27 11.38 -6.03
C ILE A 107 0.30 12.27 -6.78
N VAL A 108 0.57 13.57 -6.81
CA VAL A 108 -0.24 14.56 -7.52
C VAL A 108 0.34 14.77 -8.90
N LEU A 109 -0.51 14.63 -9.91
CA LEU A 109 -0.14 14.65 -11.32
C LEU A 109 -1.01 15.65 -12.10
N THR A 110 -0.40 16.37 -13.03
CA THR A 110 -1.12 17.15 -14.06
C THR A 110 -0.71 16.73 -15.45
N LYS A 111 -1.60 16.91 -16.44
CA LYS A 111 -1.24 16.63 -17.83
C LYS A 111 -0.24 17.68 -18.31
N PHE A 112 0.73 17.25 -19.11
CA PHE A 112 1.66 18.16 -19.77
C PHE A 112 0.93 19.31 -20.50
N GLY A 113 1.45 20.53 -20.40
CA GLY A 113 0.86 21.74 -21.01
C GLY A 113 -0.31 22.36 -20.24
N ARG A 114 -0.69 21.82 -19.07
CA ARG A 114 -1.63 22.49 -18.15
C ARG A 114 -0.90 23.52 -17.29
N MET A 115 -1.63 24.54 -16.85
CA MET A 115 -1.15 25.46 -15.82
C MET A 115 -0.87 24.69 -14.52
N GLN A 116 0.21 25.06 -13.84
CA GLN A 116 0.55 24.50 -12.53
C GLN A 116 -0.62 24.76 -11.56
N PRO A 117 -1.11 23.73 -10.86
CA PRO A 117 -2.16 23.90 -9.87
C PRO A 117 -1.61 24.64 -8.66
N ASP A 118 -2.48 25.40 -7.99
CA ASP A 118 -2.17 26.11 -6.75
C ASP A 118 -2.12 25.09 -5.59
N CYS A 119 -1.05 24.29 -5.56
CA CYS A 119 -0.80 23.30 -4.53
C CYS A 119 -0.28 24.03 -3.29
N ARG A 120 -1.10 24.09 -2.23
CA ARG A 120 -0.63 24.53 -0.92
C ARG A 120 0.22 23.43 -0.30
N PHE A 121 1.49 23.73 -0.06
CA PHE A 121 2.40 22.92 0.76
C PHE A 121 2.09 23.12 2.25
#